data_AF-A0A3D2BAL6-F1
#
_entry.id   AF-A0A3D2BAL6-F1
#
_cell.length_a   1.000
_cell.length_b   1.000
_cell.length_c   1.000
_cell.angle_alpha   90.00
_cell.angle_beta   90.00
_cell.angle_gamma   90.00
#
_symmetry.space_group_name_H-M   'P 1'
#
loop_
_entity.id
_entity.type
_entity.pdbx_description
1 polymer ?
#
loop_
_entity_poly.entity_id
_entity_poly.type
_entity_poly.pdbx_seq_one_letter_code
_entity_poly.pdbx_strand_id
1 'polypeptide(L)' 'LGKFIKTRRPPLKLATKFGIVRQPGEYNRELCNRPDYARKSCEASLKRLGVEHIDLYYVHRID' A
#
# COMPACT_ATOMS: atom_id res chain seq x y z
N LEU A 1 6.96 -1.49 9.98
CA LEU A 1 6.26 -2.77 9.70
C LEU A 1 7.11 -3.74 8.88
N GLY A 2 7.55 -3.41 7.66
CA GLY A 2 8.29 -4.35 6.80
C GLY A 2 9.51 -5.01 7.46
N LYS A 3 10.35 -4.22 8.16
CA LYS A 3 11.48 -4.74 8.96
C LYS A 3 11.04 -5.81 9.98
N PHE A 4 9.93 -5.59 10.68
CA PHE A 4 9.40 -6.53 11.68
C PHE A 4 8.90 -7.83 11.04
N ILE A 5 8.15 -7.73 9.94
CA ILE A 5 7.68 -8.91 9.19
C ILE A 5 8.89 -9.74 8.73
N LYS A 6 9.91 -9.08 8.16
CA LYS A 6 11.12 -9.75 7.66
C LYS A 6 11.92 -10.45 8.77
N THR A 7 12.03 -9.84 9.96
CA THR A 7 12.86 -10.38 11.06
C THR A 7 12.12 -11.38 11.95
N ARG A 8 10.80 -11.25 12.12
CA ARG A 8 10.03 -12.08 13.04
C ARG A 8 9.16 -13.13 12.35
N ARG A 9 8.86 -12.95 11.06
CA ARG A 9 8.01 -13.84 10.24
C ARG A 9 6.76 -14.36 10.99
N PRO A 10 6.00 -13.48 11.66
CA PRO A 10 4.84 -13.90 12.44
C PRO A 10 3.74 -14.47 11.52
N PRO A 11 2.91 -15.40 12.01
CA PRO A 11 1.70 -15.78 11.31
C PRO A 11 0.70 -14.62 11.38
N LEU A 12 0.55 -13.86 10.30
CA LEU A 12 -0.39 -12.73 10.23
C LEU A 12 -1.11 -12.68 8.88
N LYS A 13 -2.19 -11.91 8.86
CA LYS A 13 -2.88 -11.48 7.63
C LYS A 13 -2.59 -10.00 7.39
N LEU A 14 -2.11 -9.66 6.20
CA LEU A 14 -1.67 -8.32 5.83
C LEU A 14 -2.72 -7.63 4.96
N ALA A 15 -3.29 -6.55 5.49
CA ALA A 15 -4.14 -5.65 4.72
C ALA A 15 -3.43 -4.32 4.45
N THR A 16 -3.54 -3.81 3.22
CA THR A 16 -3.12 -2.44 2.88
C THR A 16 -4.04 -1.86 1.82
N LYS A 17 -3.90 -0.55 1.59
CA LYS A 17 -4.85 0.24 0.80
C LYS A 17 -4.14 1.23 -0.13
N PHE A 18 -4.83 1.66 -1.17
CA PHE A 18 -4.34 2.60 -2.17
C PHE A 18 -5.35 3.69 -2.51
N GLY A 19 -4.93 4.68 -3.29
CA GLY A 19 -5.84 5.68 -3.85
C GLY A 19 -5.70 7.08 -3.26
N ILE A 20 -4.98 7.26 -2.15
CA ILE A 20 -4.58 8.59 -1.68
C ILE A 20 -3.22 8.94 -2.29
N VAL A 21 -3.21 9.95 -3.16
CA VAL A 21 -1.99 10.55 -3.71
C VAL A 21 -1.59 11.74 -2.83
N ARG A 22 -0.30 11.84 -2.51
CA ARG A 22 0.30 13.00 -1.84
C ARG A 22 1.52 13.43 -2.63
N GLN A 23 1.58 14.69 -3.02
CA GLN A 23 2.80 15.25 -3.57
C GLN A 23 3.80 15.55 -2.43
N PRO A 24 5.10 15.29 -2.62
CA PRO A 24 6.10 15.64 -1.64
C PRO A 24 6.05 17.13 -1.30
N GLY A 25 5.95 17.46 -0.01
CA GLY A 25 5.90 18.85 0.47
C GLY A 25 4.51 19.49 0.47
N GLU A 26 3.49 18.81 -0.07
CA GLU A 26 2.11 19.33 -0.06
C GLU A 26 1.26 18.67 1.02
N TYR A 27 0.36 19.46 1.63
CA TYR A 27 -0.65 18.94 2.55
C TYR A 27 -1.82 18.27 1.80
N ASN A 28 -2.05 18.67 0.56
CA ASN A 28 -3.18 18.24 -0.25
C ASN A 28 -3.17 16.73 -0.51
N ARG A 29 -4.38 16.18 -0.62
CA ARG A 29 -4.62 14.76 -0.88
C ARG A 29 -5.57 14.65 -2.06
N GLU A 30 -5.08 14.03 -3.12
CA GLU A 30 -5.90 13.69 -4.29
C GLU A 30 -6.31 12.22 -4.23
N LEU A 31 -7.44 11.91 -4.87
CA LEU A 31 -7.91 10.54 -5.03
C LEU A 31 -7.57 10.01 -6.43
N CYS A 32 -6.94 8.83 -6.49
CA CYS A 32 -6.64 8.15 -7.75
C CYS A 32 -6.95 6.65 -7.64
N ASN A 33 -8.11 6.26 -8.15
CA ASN A 33 -8.59 4.87 -8.12
C ASN A 33 -8.37 4.13 -9.45
N ARG A 34 -7.53 4.69 -10.33
CA ARG A 34 -7.28 4.11 -11.66
C ARG A 34 -6.47 2.81 -11.57
N PRO A 35 -6.68 1.82 -12.47
CA PRO A 35 -6.01 0.53 -12.43
C PRO A 35 -4.47 0.59 -12.50
N ASP A 36 -3.93 1.50 -13.31
CA ASP A 36 -2.49 1.74 -13.46
C ASP A 36 -1.86 2.22 -12.14
N TYR A 37 -2.52 3.18 -11.48
CA TYR A 37 -2.10 3.66 -10.18
C TYR A 37 -2.22 2.58 -9.10
N ALA A 38 -3.31 1.81 -9.10
CA ALA A 38 -3.49 0.67 -8.18
C ALA A 38 -2.32 -0.32 -8.28
N ARG A 39 -1.93 -0.70 -9.51
CA ARG A 39 -0.78 -1.59 -9.74
C ARG A 39 0.52 -0.98 -9.20
N LYS A 40 0.82 0.26 -9.59
CA LYS A 40 2.04 0.98 -9.14
C LYS A 40 2.12 1.08 -7.62
N SER A 41 1.01 1.41 -6.96
CA SER A 41 0.94 1.51 -5.50
C SER A 41 1.07 0.15 -4.80
N CYS A 42 0.57 -0.93 -5.43
CA CYS A 42 0.71 -2.28 -4.93
C CYS A 42 2.20 -2.70 -4.92
N GLU A 43 2.89 -2.56 -6.05
CA GLU A 43 4.32 -2.85 -6.19
C GLU A 43 5.17 -2.06 -5.20
N ALA A 44 4.90 -0.76 -5.04
CA ALA A 44 5.57 0.08 -4.06
C ALA A 44 5.32 -0.38 -2.61
N SER A 45 4.13 -0.91 -2.31
CA SER A 45 3.78 -1.43 -0.99
C SER A 45 4.46 -2.76 -0.69
N LEU A 46 4.48 -3.69 -1.65
CA LEU A 46 5.21 -4.95 -1.57
C LEU A 46 6.71 -4.70 -1.30
N LYS A 47 7.33 -3.78 -2.07
CA LYS A 47 8.73 -3.39 -1.88
C LYS A 47 9.00 -2.80 -0.49
N ARG A 48 8.15 -1.87 -0.02
CA ARG A 48 8.30 -1.22 1.28
C ARG A 48 8.09 -2.17 2.46
N LEU A 49 7.17 -3.12 2.30
CA LEU A 49 6.87 -4.12 3.31
C LEU A 49 7.84 -5.31 3.26
N GLY A 50 8.55 -5.50 2.14
CA GLY A 50 9.49 -6.60 1.95
C GLY A 50 8.78 -7.95 1.91
N VAL A 51 7.60 -8.01 1.29
CA VAL A 51 6.76 -9.20 1.15
C VAL A 51 6.37 -9.39 -0.31
N GLU A 52 6.06 -10.61 -0.70
CA GLU A 52 5.64 -10.96 -2.06
C GLU A 52 4.11 -10.94 -2.24
N HIS A 53 3.37 -10.90 -1.13
CA HIS A 53 1.91 -11.02 -1.12
C HIS A 53 1.27 -10.10 -0.04
N ILE A 54 0.06 -9.63 -0.35
CA ILE A 54 -0.84 -8.88 0.53
C ILE A 54 -2.18 -9.64 0.53
N ASP A 55 -2.66 -10.06 1.70
CA ASP A 55 -3.92 -10.83 1.82
C ASP A 55 -5.16 -10.00 1.43
N LEU A 56 -5.17 -8.71 1.76
CA LEU A 56 -6.27 -7.81 1.42
C LEU A 56 -5.74 -6.48 0.89
N TYR A 57 -6.00 -6.21 -0.39
CA TYR A 57 -5.65 -4.96 -1.04
C TYR A 57 -6.92 -4.26 -1.54
N TYR A 58 -7.19 -3.06 -1.02
CA TYR A 58 -8.45 -2.36 -1.27
C TYR A 58 -8.26 -0.86 -1.48
N VAL A 59 -9.24 -0.25 -2.15
CA VAL A 59 -9.31 1.19 -2.35
C VAL A 59 -9.55 1.91 -1.01
N HIS A 60 -8.81 2.98 -0.75
CA HIS A 60 -8.88 3.70 0.53
C HIS A 60 -10.17 4.53 0.62
N ARG A 61 -10.61 5.12 -0.49
CA ARG A 61 -11.77 5.99 -0.60
C ARG A 61 -12.33 5.95 -2.02
N ILE A 62 -13.66 5.94 -2.16
CA ILE A 62 -14.39 5.90 -3.44
C ILE A 62 -15.32 7.10 -3.62
N ASP A 63 -15.37 7.99 -2.62
CA ASP A 63 -16.23 9.15 -2.59
C ASP A 63 -15.72 10.27 -3.50
#